data_AF-A0A6L5C513-F1
#
_entry.id   AF-A0A6L5C513-F1
#
_cell.length_a   1.000
_cell.length_b   1.000
_cell.length_c   1.000
_cell.angle_alpha   90.00
_cell.angle_beta   90.00
_cell.angle_gamma   90.00
#
_symmetry.space_group_name_H-M   'P 1'
#
loop_
_entity.id
_entity.type
_entity.pdbx_description
1 polymer ?
#
loop_
_entity_poly.entity_id
_entity_poly.type
_entity_poly.pdbx_seq_one_letter_code
_entity_poly.pdbx_strand_id
1 'polypeptide(L)'
;MIAWLFSLLAVLGVTMAYLLKIRLSGDNLNHVKLCLGLAFNAIFIISYMDIIENNKYPFLGYRPDIILDNPFIGWVAFVSIFLHSFACPVKWEVKFWLSKK
;
A
#
# COMPACT_ATOMS: atom_id res chain seq x y z
N MET A 1 15.97 1.97 16.02
CA MET A 1 15.00 3.09 15.94
C MET A 1 14.41 3.24 14.55
N ILE A 2 15.24 3.37 13.51
CA ILE A 2 14.79 3.51 12.10
C ILE A 2 13.94 2.31 11.62
N ALA A 3 14.31 1.08 11.99
CA ALA A 3 13.57 -0.12 11.61
C ALA A 3 12.11 -0.13 12.11
N TRP A 4 11.91 0.31 13.36
CA TRP A 4 10.58 0.46 13.96
C TRP A 4 9.78 1.56 13.30
N LEU A 5 10.42 2.70 13.00
CA LEU A 5 9.79 3.80 12.28
C LEU A 5 9.34 3.37 10.87
N PHE A 6 10.19 2.64 10.14
CA PHE A 6 9.85 2.08 8.84
C PHE A 6 8.62 1.17 8.92
N SER A 7 8.62 0.24 9.88
CA SER A 7 7.52 -0.71 10.07
C SER A 7 6.22 0.01 10.42
N LEU A 8 6.27 1.03 11.28
CA LEU A 8 5.12 1.85 11.63
C LEU A 8 4.58 2.60 10.39
N LEU A 9 5.46 3.22 9.60
CA LEU A 9 5.07 3.90 8.36
C LEU A 9 4.48 2.93 7.34
N ALA A 10 5.00 1.71 7.24
CA ALA A 10 4.46 0.68 6.36
C ALA A 10 3.04 0.27 6.76
N VAL A 11 2.81 0.03 8.06
CA VAL A 11 1.47 -0.27 8.58
C VAL A 11 0.50 0.88 8.32
N LEU A 12 0.93 2.14 8.54
CA LEU A 12 0.10 3.31 8.27
C LEU A 12 -0.21 3.46 6.77
N GLY A 13 0.78 3.24 5.90
CA GLY A 13 0.60 3.28 4.44
C GLY A 13 -0.43 2.26 3.95
N VAL A 14 -0.30 1.01 4.41
CA VAL A 14 -1.28 -0.05 4.12
C VAL A 14 -2.65 0.29 4.68
N THR A 15 -2.73 0.76 5.93
CA THR A 15 -4.01 1.12 6.55
C THR A 15 -4.72 2.20 5.73
N MET A 16 -4.00 3.25 5.33
CA MET A 16 -4.54 4.31 4.47
C MET A 16 -4.98 3.78 3.10
N ALA A 17 -4.23 2.84 2.51
CA ALA A 17 -4.64 2.20 1.26
C ALA A 17 -5.97 1.45 1.39
N TYR A 18 -6.18 0.73 2.49
CA TYR A 18 -7.45 0.04 2.75
C TYR A 18 -8.60 1.01 3.07
N LEU A 19 -8.35 2.12 3.76
CA LEU A 19 -9.35 3.17 3.95
C LEU A 19 -9.76 3.81 2.63
N LEU A 20 -8.78 4.08 1.75
CA LEU A 20 -9.05 4.57 0.39
C LEU A 20 -9.80 3.53 -0.43
N LYS A 21 -9.43 2.25 -0.35
CA LYS A 21 -10.18 1.15 -0.98
C LYS A 21 -11.64 1.21 -0.57
N ILE A 22 -11.96 1.24 0.72
CA ILE A 22 -13.33 1.28 1.24
C ILE A 22 -14.07 2.52 0.73
N ARG A 23 -13.43 3.70 0.75
CA ARG A 23 -14.07 4.97 0.37
C ARG A 23 -14.31 5.12 -1.13
N LEU A 24 -13.41 4.61 -1.96
CA LEU A 24 -13.47 4.75 -3.42
C LEU A 24 -14.30 3.65 -4.09
N SER A 25 -14.39 2.51 -3.42
CA SER A 25 -15.18 1.35 -3.79
C SER A 25 -16.69 1.61 -3.86
N GLY A 26 -17.38 0.82 -4.68
CA GLY A 26 -18.85 0.77 -4.75
C GLY A 26 -19.39 0.86 -6.17
N ASP A 27 -20.71 0.94 -6.29
CA ASP A 27 -21.43 1.02 -7.58
C ASP A 27 -21.02 2.25 -8.40
N ASN A 28 -20.67 3.33 -7.72
CA ASN A 28 -20.22 4.60 -8.30
C ASN A 28 -18.68 4.66 -8.51
N LEU A 29 -18.00 3.51 -8.59
CA LEU A 29 -16.58 3.48 -8.94
C LEU A 29 -16.42 3.86 -10.42
N ASN A 30 -15.77 5.01 -10.66
CA ASN A 30 -15.43 5.51 -11.98
C ASN A 30 -13.92 5.42 -12.22
N HIS A 31 -13.49 5.70 -13.46
CA HIS A 31 -12.08 5.63 -13.85
C HIS A 31 -11.18 6.57 -13.03
N VAL A 32 -11.69 7.74 -12.61
CA VAL A 32 -10.91 8.70 -11.81
C VAL A 32 -10.62 8.13 -10.42
N LYS A 33 -11.63 7.59 -9.73
CA LYS A 33 -11.47 6.95 -8.42
C LYS A 33 -10.54 5.73 -8.49
N LEU A 34 -10.68 4.92 -9.54
CA LEU A 34 -9.79 3.79 -9.77
C LEU A 34 -8.34 4.25 -9.98
N CYS A 35 -8.13 5.25 -10.84
CA CYS A 35 -6.82 5.83 -11.11
C CYS A 35 -6.18 6.42 -9.84
N LEU A 36 -6.95 7.14 -9.02
CA LEU A 36 -6.47 7.66 -7.73
C LEU A 36 -6.03 6.55 -6.78
N GLY A 37 -6.82 5.47 -6.65
CA GLY A 37 -6.45 4.32 -5.82
C GLY A 37 -5.21 3.60 -6.33
N LEU A 38 -5.09 3.42 -7.64
CA LEU A 38 -3.91 2.82 -8.27
C LEU A 38 -2.67 3.69 -8.08
N ALA A 39 -2.77 4.99 -8.32
CA ALA A 39 -1.65 5.93 -8.16
C ALA A 39 -1.14 5.93 -6.71
N PHE A 40 -2.04 5.97 -5.74
CA PHE A 40 -1.66 5.89 -4.33
C PHE A 40 -0.91 4.59 -4.02
N ASN A 41 -1.46 3.43 -4.40
CA ASN A 41 -0.81 2.14 -4.16
C ASN A 41 0.53 2.00 -4.90
N ALA A 42 0.60 2.48 -6.14
CA ALA A 42 1.81 2.41 -6.97
C ALA A 42 2.98 3.18 -6.34
N ILE A 43 2.74 4.37 -5.76
CA ILE A 43 3.79 5.16 -5.08
C ILE A 43 4.44 4.34 -3.95
N PHE A 44 3.63 3.66 -3.14
CA PHE A 44 4.15 2.82 -2.06
C PHE A 44 4.87 1.58 -2.59
N ILE A 45 4.28 0.88 -3.57
CA ILE A 45 4.89 -0.32 -4.17
C ILE A 45 6.26 0.01 -4.78
N ILE A 46 6.35 1.06 -5.59
CA ILE A 46 7.62 1.50 -6.21
C ILE A 46 8.65 1.84 -5.11
N SER A 47 8.23 2.52 -4.05
CA SER A 47 9.11 2.85 -2.93
C SER A 47 9.63 1.60 -2.22
N TYR A 48 8.79 0.57 -2.01
CA TYR A 48 9.22 -0.69 -1.41
C TYR A 48 10.13 -1.49 -2.33
N MET A 49 9.89 -1.49 -3.65
CA MET A 49 10.78 -2.13 -4.61
C MET A 49 12.17 -1.49 -4.62
N ASP A 50 12.25 -0.16 -4.61
CA ASP A 50 13.54 0.55 -4.59
C ASP A 50 14.34 0.29 -3.29
N ILE A 51 13.64 0.08 -2.17
CA ILE A 51 14.26 -0.34 -0.90
C ILE A 51 14.82 -1.76 -1.02
N ILE A 52 14.06 -2.70 -1.55
CA ILE A 52 14.47 -4.12 -1.64
C ILE A 52 15.60 -4.30 -2.65
N GLU A 53 15.50 -3.68 -3.83
CA GLU A 53 16.43 -3.90 -4.94
C GLU A 53 17.68 -3.03 -4.82
N ASN A 54 17.50 -1.76 -4.45
CA ASN A 54 18.57 -0.75 -4.53
C ASN A 54 19.02 -0.24 -3.16
N ASN A 55 18.44 -0.70 -2.05
CA ASN A 55 18.64 -0.14 -0.71
C ASN A 55 18.41 1.38 -0.65
N LYS A 56 17.52 1.88 -1.51
CA LYS A 56 17.21 3.31 -1.61
C LYS A 56 15.88 3.60 -0.94
N TYR A 57 15.93 4.55 0.00
CA TYR A 57 14.78 5.01 0.76
C TYR A 57 14.35 6.38 0.25
N PRO A 58 13.04 6.65 0.07
CA PRO A 58 12.55 7.90 -0.54
C PRO A 58 13.07 9.20 0.08
N PHE A 59 13.32 9.21 1.39
CA PHE A 59 13.80 10.41 2.12
C PHE A 59 15.20 10.27 2.72
N LEU A 60 15.75 9.05 2.75
CA LEU A 60 17.06 8.78 3.36
C LEU A 60 18.14 8.46 2.31
N GLY A 61 17.76 8.32 1.04
CA GLY A 61 18.66 7.97 -0.05
C GLY A 61 19.18 6.54 0.07
N TYR A 62 20.38 6.29 -0.46
CA TYR A 62 21.04 4.99 -0.45
C TYR A 62 21.56 4.64 0.95
N ARG A 63 20.99 3.60 1.57
CA ARG A 63 21.27 3.17 2.95
C ARG A 63 21.24 1.64 3.10
N PRO A 64 22.28 0.95 2.60
CA PRO A 64 22.37 -0.52 2.71
C PRO A 64 22.54 -1.01 4.15
N ASP A 65 23.07 -0.14 5.03
CA ASP A 65 23.25 -0.41 6.46
C ASP A 65 21.94 -0.82 7.15
N ILE A 66 20.82 -0.22 6.74
CA ILE A 66 19.52 -0.43 7.40
C ILE A 66 19.02 -1.88 7.23
N ILE A 67 19.10 -2.43 6.01
CA ILE A 67 18.66 -3.81 5.73
C ILE A 67 19.67 -4.83 6.24
N LEU A 68 20.97 -4.54 6.13
CA LEU A 68 22.03 -5.41 6.68
C LEU A 68 21.88 -5.62 8.18
N ASP A 69 21.62 -4.54 8.92
CA ASP A 69 21.43 -4.61 10.37
C ASP A 69 20.04 -5.16 10.76
N ASN A 70 19.05 -5.06 9.86
CA ASN A 70 17.67 -5.44 10.12
C ASN A 70 17.02 -6.14 8.91
N PRO A 71 17.36 -7.41 8.62
CA PRO A 71 16.86 -8.13 7.44
C PRO A 71 15.33 -8.22 7.38
N PHE A 72 14.65 -8.15 8.53
CA PHE A 72 13.19 -8.17 8.62
C PHE A 72 12.52 -7.00 7.86
N ILE A 73 13.22 -5.87 7.65
CA ILE A 73 12.70 -4.72 6.91
C ILE A 73 12.38 -5.08 5.46
N GLY A 74 13.24 -5.89 4.82
CA GLY A 74 13.00 -6.38 3.46
C GLY A 74 11.73 -7.23 3.38
N TRP A 75 11.49 -8.08 4.39
CA TRP A 75 10.26 -8.87 4.48
C TRP A 75 9.02 -8.01 4.71
N VAL A 76 9.10 -6.99 5.57
CA VAL A 76 7.99 -6.05 5.78
C VAL A 76 7.66 -5.29 4.49
N ALA A 77 8.68 -4.82 3.76
CA ALA A 77 8.51 -4.17 2.47
C ALA A 77 7.86 -5.12 1.46
N PHE A 78 8.34 -6.36 1.37
CA PHE A 78 7.81 -7.39 0.48
C PHE A 78 6.33 -7.69 0.75
N VAL A 79 5.96 -7.93 2.01
CA VAL A 79 4.56 -8.16 2.41
C VAL A 79 3.69 -6.93 2.11
N SER A 80 4.21 -5.73 2.37
CA SER A 80 3.49 -4.48 2.10
C SER A 80 3.16 -4.30 0.61
N ILE A 81 4.03 -4.73 -0.30
CA ILE A 81 3.75 -4.71 -1.75
C ILE A 81 2.47 -5.50 -2.08
N PHE A 82 2.34 -6.72 -1.54
CA PHE A 82 1.13 -7.53 -1.76
C PHE A 82 -0.10 -6.88 -1.13
N LEU A 83 0.02 -6.35 0.08
CA LEU A 83 -1.09 -5.69 0.76
C LEU A 83 -1.62 -4.48 -0.03
N HIS A 84 -0.73 -3.66 -0.60
CA HIS A 84 -1.11 -2.56 -1.48
C HIS A 84 -1.71 -3.04 -2.81
N SER A 85 -1.21 -4.15 -3.35
CA SER A 85 -1.77 -4.75 -4.58
C SER A 85 -3.23 -5.20 -4.37
N PHE A 86 -3.55 -5.76 -3.20
CA PHE A 86 -4.92 -6.11 -2.81
C PHE A 86 -5.78 -4.91 -2.39
N ALA A 87 -5.19 -3.73 -2.20
CA ALA A 87 -5.88 -2.51 -1.80
C ALA A 87 -6.51 -1.75 -2.98
N CYS A 88 -6.62 -2.35 -4.17
CA CYS A 88 -7.28 -1.72 -5.30
C CYS A 88 -8.80 -1.52 -5.06
N PRO A 89 -9.36 -0.35 -5.40
CA PRO A 89 -10.80 -0.15 -5.42
C PRO A 89 -11.48 -1.13 -6.38
N VAL A 90 -12.56 -1.76 -5.95
CA VAL A 90 -13.35 -2.65 -6.81
C VAL A 90 -14.79 -2.18 -6.91
N LYS A 91 -15.48 -2.60 -7.96
CA LYS A 91 -16.94 -2.49 -8.03
C LYS A 91 -17.53 -3.61 -7.20
N TRP A 92 -18.50 -3.28 -6.36
CA TRP A 92 -19.25 -4.23 -5.56
C TRP A 92 -20.69 -3.81 -5.76
N GLU A 93 -21.50 -4.66 -6.37
CA GLU A 93 -22.95 -4.48 -6.35
C GLU A 93 -23.39 -4.62 -4.90
N VAL A 94 -23.83 -3.53 -4.27
CA VAL A 94 -24.45 -3.62 -2.96
C VAL A 94 -25.82 -4.26 -3.17
N LYS A 95 -25.87 -5.58 -3.33
CA LYS A 95 -27.10 -6.36 -3.15
C LYS A 95 -27.41 -6.37 -1.67
N PHE A 96 -27.93 -5.24 -1.20
CA PHE A 96 -28.54 -5.14 0.09
C PHE A 96 -29.58 -6.26 0.15
N TRP A 97 -29.40 -7.22 1.05
CA TRP A 97 -30.25 -8.43 1.17
C TRP A 97 -31.73 -8.09 1.46
N LEU A 98 -32.06 -6.81 1.62
CA LEU A 98 -33.40 -6.24 1.82
C LEU A 98 -33.91 -5.39 0.63
N SER A 99 -33.24 -5.37 -0.52
CA SER A 99 -33.81 -4.76 -1.72
C SER A 99 -34.97 -5.63 -2.22
N LYS A 100 -36.16 -5.36 -1.68
CA LYS A 100 -37.42 -5.87 -2.22
C LYS A 100 -37.56 -5.37 -3.65
N LYS A 101 -37.85 -6.32 -4.55
CA LYS A 101 -38.36 -6.07 -5.90
C LYS A 101 -39.62 -5.20 -5.87
#